data_AF-A0A7X5PD03-F1
#
_entry.id   AF-A0A7X5PD03-F1
#
_cell.length_a   1.000
_cell.length_b   1.000
_cell.length_c   1.000
_cell.angle_alpha   90.00
_cell.angle_beta   90.00
_cell.angle_gamma   90.00
#
_symmetry.space_group_name_H-M   'P 1'
#
loop_
_entity.id
_entity.type
_entity.pdbx_description
1 polymer ?
#
loop_
_entity_poly.entity_id
_entity_poly.type
_entity_poly.pdbx_seq_one_letter_code
_entity_poly.pdbx_strand_id
1 'polypeptide(L)'
;MGKNIINISDSSYGEYATKLNILTEEGFKNLLNELKEECVNRNLSGFVEGERLELIANTLSSFDEIRFDTYYGPTMIIKNWDSLRKKLNPNMSERECVKWILNGMINTVAEIIDEDIRYGVSNDFYKNLRDFLCLMRIRE
;
A
#
# COMPACT_ATOMS: atom_id res chain seq x y z
N MET A 1 -4.45 20.95 8.24
CA MET A 1 -4.97 19.81 7.47
C MET A 1 -4.82 20.14 5.99
N GLY A 2 -3.78 19.62 5.34
CA GLY A 2 -3.52 19.88 3.92
C GLY A 2 -4.37 18.95 3.06
N LYS A 3 -5.02 19.50 2.03
CA LYS A 3 -5.83 18.76 1.07
C LYS A 3 -4.97 17.69 0.37
N ASN A 4 -5.38 16.44 0.49
CA ASN A 4 -5.00 15.39 -0.46
C ASN A 4 -5.78 15.63 -1.77
N ILE A 5 -5.23 15.20 -2.90
CA ILE A 5 -5.71 15.31 -4.29
C ILE A 5 -5.18 16.52 -5.08
N ILE A 6 -4.62 16.26 -6.28
CA ILE A 6 -5.10 16.75 -7.59
C ILE A 6 -4.28 16.16 -8.78
N ASN A 7 -5.04 15.90 -9.86
CA ASN A 7 -4.74 15.71 -11.29
C ASN A 7 -4.34 14.32 -11.81
N ILE A 8 -5.21 13.79 -12.67
CA ILE A 8 -5.11 12.50 -13.35
C ILE A 8 -5.35 12.76 -14.84
N SER A 9 -4.48 12.25 -15.72
CA SER A 9 -4.84 11.96 -17.11
C SER A 9 -4.63 10.48 -17.40
N ASP A 10 -5.29 9.96 -18.42
CA ASP A 10 -5.24 8.54 -18.77
C ASP A 10 -3.94 8.22 -19.52
N SER A 11 -2.99 7.48 -18.91
CA SER A 11 -1.94 6.82 -19.70
C SER A 11 -1.32 5.60 -19.00
N SER A 12 -1.27 4.49 -19.76
CA SER A 12 -0.39 3.30 -19.78
C SER A 12 0.02 2.55 -18.50
N TYR A 13 0.23 3.23 -17.37
CA TYR A 13 0.58 2.65 -16.06
C TYR A 13 -0.62 2.57 -15.11
N GLY A 14 -1.79 2.98 -15.61
CA GLY A 14 -3.05 3.00 -14.88
C GLY A 14 -3.76 1.65 -14.76
N GLU A 15 -3.23 0.54 -15.28
CA GLU A 15 -3.97 -0.75 -15.26
C GLU A 15 -4.27 -1.20 -13.83
N TYR A 16 -3.27 -1.30 -12.96
CA TYR A 16 -3.48 -1.72 -11.56
C TYR A 16 -4.15 -0.65 -10.74
N ALA A 17 -3.87 0.62 -11.02
CA ALA A 17 -4.55 1.73 -10.36
C ALA A 17 -6.06 1.77 -10.69
N THR A 18 -6.43 1.34 -11.92
CA THR A 18 -7.82 1.17 -12.35
C THR A 18 -8.41 -0.12 -11.76
N LYS A 19 -7.66 -1.23 -11.75
CA LYS A 19 -8.09 -2.50 -11.15
C LYS A 19 -8.32 -2.40 -9.64
N LEU A 20 -7.52 -1.59 -8.95
CA LEU A 20 -7.69 -1.23 -7.53
C LEU A 20 -8.58 0.00 -7.33
N ASN A 21 -9.05 0.63 -8.42
CA ASN A 21 -9.87 1.83 -8.40
C ASN A 21 -9.31 2.99 -7.54
N ILE A 22 -7.98 3.17 -7.48
CA ILE A 22 -7.30 4.13 -6.58
C ILE A 22 -6.96 5.47 -7.21
N LEU A 23 -7.45 5.73 -8.43
CA LEU A 23 -7.16 6.99 -9.12
C LEU A 23 -7.82 8.20 -8.45
N THR A 24 -8.84 8.00 -7.61
CA THR A 24 -9.51 9.06 -6.84
C THR A 24 -9.17 8.97 -5.35
N GLU A 25 -9.34 10.06 -4.58
CA GLU A 25 -9.19 9.98 -3.10
C GLU A 25 -10.15 8.97 -2.48
N GLU A 26 -11.39 8.95 -2.95
CA GLU A 26 -12.38 7.99 -2.46
C GLU A 26 -11.95 6.56 -2.80
N GLY A 27 -11.45 6.35 -4.01
CA GLY A 27 -10.83 5.10 -4.44
C GLY A 27 -9.67 4.65 -3.56
N PHE A 28 -8.78 5.59 -3.22
CA PHE A 28 -7.67 5.31 -2.32
C PHE A 28 -8.14 5.02 -0.88
N LYS A 29 -9.14 5.73 -0.36
CA LYS A 29 -9.77 5.41 0.92
C LYS A 29 -10.40 4.02 0.92
N ASN A 30 -11.03 3.63 -0.19
CA ASN A 30 -11.58 2.29 -0.36
C ASN A 30 -10.49 1.23 -0.31
N LEU A 31 -9.34 1.44 -0.98
CA LEU A 31 -8.19 0.54 -0.85
C LEU A 31 -7.73 0.39 0.61
N LEU A 32 -7.65 1.50 1.36
CA LEU A 32 -7.26 1.44 2.78
C LEU A 32 -8.26 0.66 3.63
N ASN A 33 -9.55 0.76 3.33
CA ASN A 33 -10.60 0.00 4.01
C ASN A 33 -10.56 -1.48 3.62
N GLU A 34 -10.40 -1.78 2.33
CA GLU A 34 -10.29 -3.14 1.81
C GLU A 34 -9.11 -3.89 2.42
N LEU A 35 -7.95 -3.23 2.60
CA LEU A 35 -6.80 -3.80 3.32
C LEU A 35 -7.14 -4.17 4.78
N LYS A 36 -7.96 -3.37 5.46
CA LYS A 36 -8.39 -3.64 6.85
C LYS A 36 -9.44 -4.74 6.92
N GLU A 37 -10.35 -4.79 5.97
CA GLU A 37 -11.34 -5.86 5.85
C GLU A 37 -10.64 -7.20 5.54
N GLU A 38 -9.68 -7.20 4.63
CA GLU A 38 -8.89 -8.39 4.32
C GLU A 38 -8.04 -8.85 5.51
N CYS A 39 -7.49 -7.94 6.32
CA CYS A 39 -6.87 -8.28 7.60
C CYS A 39 -7.83 -9.09 8.49
N VAL A 40 -9.06 -8.61 8.68
CA VAL A 40 -10.09 -9.29 9.49
C VAL A 40 -10.46 -10.65 8.87
N ASN A 41 -10.70 -10.71 7.56
CA ASN A 41 -11.09 -11.93 6.86
C ASN A 41 -10.01 -13.02 6.95
N ARG A 42 -8.74 -12.65 6.78
CA ARG A 42 -7.61 -13.57 6.90
C ARG A 42 -7.49 -14.09 8.32
N ASN A 43 -7.55 -13.21 9.31
CA ASN A 43 -7.49 -13.58 10.73
C ASN A 43 -8.62 -14.55 11.11
N LEU A 44 -9.85 -14.30 10.66
CA LEU A 44 -11.01 -15.18 10.89
C LEU A 44 -10.87 -16.54 10.20
N SER A 45 -10.17 -16.59 9.07
CA SER A 45 -9.92 -17.80 8.29
C SER A 45 -8.69 -18.58 8.75
N GLY A 46 -7.97 -18.08 9.76
CA GLY A 46 -6.77 -18.72 10.31
C GLY A 46 -5.50 -18.57 9.47
N PHE A 47 -5.50 -17.66 8.50
CA PHE A 47 -4.31 -17.32 7.72
C PHE A 47 -3.32 -16.48 8.52
N VAL A 48 -2.04 -16.56 8.17
CA VAL A 48 -0.98 -15.78 8.78
C VAL A 48 -0.91 -14.41 8.08
N GLU A 49 -0.23 -13.44 8.69
CA GLU A 49 0.07 -12.12 8.11
C GLU A 49 -1.10 -11.13 7.93
N GLY A 50 -2.30 -11.44 8.45
CA GLY A 50 -3.43 -10.50 8.41
C GLY A 50 -3.11 -9.13 9.02
N GLU A 51 -2.48 -9.10 10.19
CA GLU A 51 -2.06 -7.86 10.87
C GLU A 51 -1.09 -7.00 10.03
N ARG A 52 -0.32 -7.61 9.12
CA ARG A 52 0.59 -6.85 8.25
C ARG A 52 -0.14 -6.13 7.12
N LEU A 53 -1.33 -6.58 6.70
CA LEU A 53 -2.18 -5.81 5.77
C LEU A 53 -2.64 -4.49 6.40
N GLU A 54 -3.00 -4.53 7.69
CA GLU A 54 -3.31 -3.33 8.43
C GLU A 54 -2.10 -2.39 8.56
N LEU A 55 -0.90 -2.94 8.77
CA LEU A 55 0.34 -2.14 8.76
C LEU A 55 0.60 -1.49 7.39
N ILE A 56 0.31 -2.17 6.27
CA ILE A 56 0.39 -1.59 4.92
C ILE A 56 -0.60 -0.41 4.81
N ALA A 57 -1.85 -0.58 5.23
CA ALA A 57 -2.84 0.50 5.21
C ALA A 57 -2.41 1.71 6.06
N ASN A 58 -1.89 1.45 7.27
CA ASN A 58 -1.36 2.49 8.15
C ASN A 58 -0.14 3.19 7.53
N THR A 59 0.69 2.46 6.79
CA THR A 59 1.82 3.02 6.03
C THR A 59 1.38 3.96 4.93
N LEU A 60 0.48 3.46 4.09
CA LEU A 60 -0.09 4.22 2.97
C LEU A 60 -0.78 5.50 3.44
N SER A 61 -1.53 5.46 4.55
CA SER A 61 -2.18 6.65 5.14
C SER A 61 -1.23 7.63 5.83
N SER A 62 0.01 7.23 6.13
CA SER A 62 0.98 8.06 6.87
C SER A 62 1.89 8.91 5.98
N PHE A 63 1.92 8.65 4.68
CA PHE A 63 2.61 9.49 3.71
C PHE A 63 2.10 10.93 3.74
N ASP A 64 2.99 11.89 3.51
CA ASP A 64 2.61 13.31 3.54
C ASP A 64 1.78 13.69 2.32
N GLU A 65 2.00 13.02 1.19
CA GLU A 65 1.23 13.19 -0.04
C GLU A 65 1.39 11.97 -0.95
N ILE A 66 0.35 11.66 -1.72
CA ILE A 66 0.33 10.62 -2.75
C ILE A 66 -0.14 11.24 -4.05
N ARG A 67 0.69 11.16 -5.09
CA ARG A 67 0.40 11.71 -6.42
C ARG A 67 0.32 10.58 -7.45
N PHE A 68 -0.63 10.66 -8.35
CA PHE A 68 -0.71 9.77 -9.51
C PHE A 68 -0.28 10.55 -10.74
N ASP A 69 1.00 10.45 -11.11
CA ASP A 69 1.53 11.11 -12.30
C ASP A 69 1.36 10.20 -13.52
N THR A 70 0.87 10.78 -14.61
CA THR A 70 0.62 10.09 -15.87
C THR A 70 1.85 9.57 -16.60
N TYR A 71 3.01 10.14 -16.30
CA TYR A 71 4.28 9.78 -16.95
C TYR A 71 5.14 8.88 -16.08
N TYR A 72 4.92 8.87 -14.76
CA TYR A 72 5.87 8.29 -13.81
C TYR A 72 5.25 7.27 -12.83
N GLY A 73 3.93 7.09 -12.82
CA GLY A 73 3.24 6.19 -11.89
C GLY A 73 2.97 6.82 -10.52
N PRO A 74 2.48 6.04 -9.54
CA PRO A 74 2.20 6.54 -8.20
C PRO A 74 3.49 7.01 -7.51
N THR A 75 3.49 8.24 -7.03
CA THR A 75 4.59 8.86 -6.29
C THR A 75 4.14 9.17 -4.86
N MET A 76 4.83 8.56 -3.90
CA MET A 76 4.66 8.78 -2.47
C MET A 76 5.69 9.81 -2.01
N ILE A 77 5.25 10.86 -1.32
CA ILE A 77 6.11 11.94 -0.84
C ILE A 77 6.29 11.83 0.67
N ILE A 78 7.54 11.84 1.12
CA ILE A 78 7.94 11.83 2.53
C ILE A 78 8.74 13.10 2.80
N LYS A 79 8.13 14.07 3.49
CA LYS A 79 8.81 15.32 3.86
C LYS A 79 9.69 15.14 5.09
N ASN A 80 9.32 14.22 5.97
CA ASN A 80 10.05 13.96 7.21
C ASN A 80 9.92 12.49 7.63
N TRP A 81 11.01 11.74 7.46
CA TRP A 81 11.10 10.33 7.84
C TRP A 81 10.82 10.06 9.32
N ASP A 82 11.27 10.92 10.23
CA ASP A 82 11.02 10.73 11.66
C ASP A 82 9.54 10.93 12.00
N SER A 83 8.86 11.88 11.36
CA SER A 83 7.43 12.06 11.51
C SER A 83 6.66 10.84 11.00
N LEU A 84 6.97 10.35 9.81
CA LEU A 84 6.34 9.16 9.23
C LEU A 84 6.57 7.94 10.11
N ARG A 85 7.83 7.67 10.49
CA ARG A 85 8.20 6.56 11.38
C ARG A 85 7.41 6.58 12.69
N LYS A 86 7.30 7.76 13.33
CA LYS A 86 6.54 7.91 14.58
C LYS A 86 5.04 7.69 14.42
N LYS A 87 4.46 8.02 13.26
CA LYS A 87 3.05 7.71 12.93
C LYS A 87 2.82 6.19 12.79
N LEU A 88 3.80 5.47 12.23
CA LEU A 88 3.71 4.02 12.05
C LEU A 88 3.95 3.24 13.33
N ASN A 89 5.09 3.50 13.96
CA ASN A 89 5.49 2.87 15.21
C ASN A 89 6.57 3.72 15.88
N PRO A 90 6.29 4.36 17.04
CA PRO A 90 7.26 5.18 17.76
C PRO A 90 8.59 4.48 18.08
N ASN A 91 8.56 3.15 18.24
CA ASN A 91 9.71 2.32 18.60
C ASN A 91 10.48 1.76 17.39
N MET A 92 9.92 1.84 16.18
CA MET A 92 10.58 1.38 14.96
C MET A 92 11.76 2.29 14.65
N SER A 93 12.95 1.76 14.41
CA SER A 93 14.10 2.57 13.98
C SER A 93 13.90 3.14 12.57
N GLU A 94 14.63 4.20 12.23
CA GLU A 94 14.60 4.78 10.88
C GLU A 94 14.99 3.74 9.82
N ARG A 95 16.01 2.93 10.11
CA ARG A 95 16.45 1.84 9.22
C ARG A 95 15.36 0.79 8.99
N GLU A 96 14.61 0.43 10.03
CA GLU A 96 13.48 -0.49 9.91
C GLU A 96 12.34 0.12 9.10
N CYS A 97 12.03 1.40 9.32
CA CYS A 97 11.03 2.14 8.55
C CYS A 97 11.38 2.19 7.06
N VAL A 98 12.61 2.55 6.73
CA VAL A 98 13.09 2.57 5.34
C VAL A 98 13.01 1.18 4.71
N LYS A 99 13.47 0.13 5.41
CA LYS A 99 13.37 -1.25 4.91
C LYS A 99 11.92 -1.70 4.71
N TRP A 100 11.04 -1.32 5.63
CA TRP A 100 9.62 -1.64 5.56
C TRP A 100 8.98 -1.00 4.32
N ILE A 101 9.23 0.29 4.09
CA ILE A 101 8.65 1.00 2.95
C ILE A 101 9.22 0.50 1.61
N LEU A 102 10.54 0.27 1.54
CA LEU A 102 11.18 -0.14 0.29
C LEU A 102 10.84 -1.58 -0.11
N ASN A 103 10.81 -2.51 0.85
CA ASN A 103 10.67 -3.94 0.54
C ASN A 103 9.67 -4.66 1.44
N GLY A 104 9.49 -4.25 2.69
CA GLY A 104 8.65 -4.96 3.66
C GLY A 104 7.19 -5.08 3.24
N MET A 105 6.60 -4.01 2.68
CA MET A 105 5.23 -4.05 2.16
C MET A 105 5.09 -5.05 1.00
N ILE A 106 6.00 -5.02 0.03
CA ILE A 106 5.99 -5.92 -1.14
C ILE A 106 6.17 -7.37 -0.70
N ASN A 107 7.14 -7.64 0.19
CA ASN A 107 7.41 -8.97 0.70
C ASN A 107 6.20 -9.55 1.47
N THR A 108 5.51 -8.71 2.26
CA THR A 108 4.29 -9.12 2.95
C THR A 108 3.22 -9.59 1.96
N VAL A 109 2.98 -8.82 0.90
CA VAL A 109 1.99 -9.20 -0.11
C VAL A 109 2.41 -10.46 -0.88
N ALA A 110 3.71 -10.63 -1.14
CA ALA A 110 4.23 -11.85 -1.75
C ALA A 110 4.04 -13.08 -0.85
N GLU A 111 4.31 -12.97 0.45
CA GLU A 111 4.09 -14.04 1.43
C GLU A 111 2.61 -14.46 1.49
N ILE A 112 1.69 -13.49 1.41
CA ILE A 112 0.24 -13.73 1.34
C ILE A 112 -0.15 -14.46 0.05
N ILE A 113 0.35 -14.01 -1.11
CA ILE A 113 0.08 -14.68 -2.39
C ILE A 113 0.60 -16.13 -2.36
N ASP A 114 1.80 -16.35 -1.84
CA ASP A 114 2.38 -17.69 -1.73
C ASP A 114 1.57 -18.57 -0.78
N GLU A 115 1.07 -18.02 0.31
CA GLU A 115 0.15 -18.72 1.22
C GLU A 115 -1.15 -19.11 0.53
N ASP A 116 -1.80 -18.16 -0.15
CA ASP A 116 -3.04 -18.43 -0.88
C ASP A 116 -2.86 -19.54 -1.92
N ILE A 117 -1.75 -19.52 -2.69
CA ILE A 117 -1.42 -20.57 -3.66
C ILE A 117 -1.27 -21.93 -2.98
N ARG A 118 -0.59 -22.00 -1.82
CA ARG A 118 -0.43 -23.27 -1.07
C ARG A 118 -1.78 -23.86 -0.64
N TYR A 119 -2.77 -23.01 -0.37
CA TYR A 119 -4.11 -23.42 0.01
C TYR A 119 -5.10 -23.48 -1.17
N GLY A 120 -4.64 -23.31 -2.41
CA GLY A 120 -5.47 -23.40 -3.61
C GLY A 120 -6.40 -22.20 -3.83
N VAL A 121 -6.11 -21.07 -3.19
CA VAL A 121 -6.82 -19.81 -3.33
C VAL A 121 -6.05 -18.91 -4.31
N SER A 122 -6.76 -18.13 -5.12
CA SER A 122 -6.17 -17.08 -5.95
C SER A 122 -6.99 -15.82 -5.78
N ASN A 123 -6.37 -14.78 -5.22
CA ASN A 123 -6.98 -13.47 -5.07
C ASN A 123 -6.25 -12.43 -5.93
N ASP A 124 -6.94 -11.89 -6.93
CA ASP A 124 -6.37 -10.89 -7.84
C ASP A 124 -6.14 -9.54 -7.16
N PHE A 125 -6.83 -9.25 -6.05
CA PHE A 125 -6.57 -8.08 -5.22
C PHE A 125 -5.09 -8.02 -4.79
N TYR A 126 -4.55 -9.11 -4.25
CA TYR A 126 -3.16 -9.13 -3.78
C TYR A 126 -2.15 -9.01 -4.92
N LYS A 127 -2.43 -9.57 -6.10
CA LYS A 127 -1.59 -9.40 -7.30
C LYS A 127 -1.54 -7.93 -7.72
N ASN A 128 -2.71 -7.29 -7.80
CA ASN A 128 -2.81 -5.89 -8.17
C ASN A 128 -2.17 -4.97 -7.11
N LEU A 129 -2.33 -5.30 -5.82
CA LEU A 129 -1.69 -4.59 -4.71
C LEU A 129 -0.16 -4.68 -4.79
N ARG A 130 0.39 -5.89 -5.02
CA ARG A 130 1.83 -6.07 -5.22
C ARG A 130 2.33 -5.22 -6.37
N ASP A 131 1.65 -5.26 -7.51
CA ASP A 131 2.07 -4.52 -8.71
C ASP A 131 2.00 -3.01 -8.50
N PHE A 132 0.97 -2.53 -7.79
CA PHE A 132 0.91 -1.15 -7.33
C PHE A 132 2.10 -0.78 -6.45
N LEU A 133 2.41 -1.58 -5.42
CA LEU A 133 3.52 -1.31 -4.49
C LEU A 133 4.89 -1.31 -5.21
N CYS A 134 5.11 -2.22 -6.16
CA CYS A 134 6.33 -2.30 -6.97
C CYS A 134 6.55 -1.05 -7.85
N LEU A 135 5.47 -0.39 -8.27
CA LEU A 135 5.52 0.79 -9.12
C LEU A 135 5.58 2.10 -8.32
N MET A 136 5.47 2.04 -6.99
CA MET A 136 5.57 3.22 -6.15
C MET A 136 6.96 3.83 -6.21
N ARG A 137 7.01 5.13 -6.49
CA ARG A 137 8.22 5.93 -6.36
C ARG A 137 8.18 6.70 -5.06
N ILE A 138 9.28 6.69 -4.31
CA ILE A 138 9.42 7.49 -3.11
C ILE A 138 10.19 8.76 -3.49
N ARG A 139 9.64 9.92 -3.13
CA ARG A 139 10.34 11.21 -3.18
C ARG A 139 10.46 11.79 -1.78
N GLU A 140 11.64 12.31 -1.49
CA GLU A 140 11.99 13.04 -0.29
C GLU A 140 11.93 14.56 -0.54
#